data_AF-A0A7V9LF55-F1
#
_entry.id   AF-A0A7V9LF55-F1
#
_cell.length_a   1.000
_cell.length_b   1.000
_cell.length_c   1.000
_cell.angle_alpha   90.00
_cell.angle_beta   90.00
_cell.angle_gamma   90.00
#
_symmetry.space_group_name_H-M   'P 1'
#
loop_
_entity.id
_entity.type
_entity.pdbx_description
1 polymer ?
#
loop_
_entity_poly.entity_id
_entity_poly.type
_entity_poly.pdbx_seq_one_letter_code
_entity_poly.pdbx_strand_id
1 'polypeptide(L)' 'AAYLAGIATGLWDLDGVRQMWREQATYEPRMSADERESLIARWRQAVERSRGWSDA' A
#
# COMPACT_ATOMS: atom_id res chain seq x y z
N ALA A 1 -2.99 -8.89 -15.03
CA ALA A 1 -3.37 -9.95 -15.98
C ALA A 1 -2.45 -9.98 -17.21
N ALA A 2 -2.27 -8.86 -17.94
CA ALA A 2 -1.48 -8.84 -19.18
C ALA A 2 0.01 -9.24 -19.03
N TYR A 3 0.71 -8.77 -17.98
CA TYR A 3 2.12 -9.10 -17.79
C TYR A 3 2.37 -10.60 -17.56
N LEU A 4 1.54 -11.25 -16.76
CA LEU A 4 1.66 -12.69 -16.50
C LEU A 4 1.38 -13.52 -17.75
N ALA A 5 0.39 -13.13 -18.55
CA ALA A 5 0.10 -13.78 -19.82
C ALA A 5 1.25 -13.61 -20.82
N GLY A 6 1.83 -12.41 -20.94
CA GLY A 6 2.95 -12.15 -21.84
C GLY A 6 4.25 -12.85 -21.46
N ILE A 7 4.49 -13.08 -20.16
CA ILE A 7 5.61 -13.93 -19.71
C ILE A 7 5.36 -15.39 -20.07
N ALA A 8 4.15 -15.91 -19.80
CA ALA A 8 3.82 -17.32 -20.06
C ALA A 8 3.85 -17.66 -21.56
N THR A 9 3.60 -16.70 -22.45
CA THR A 9 3.65 -16.88 -23.90
C THR A 9 5.02 -16.55 -24.52
N GLY A 10 6.01 -16.14 -23.71
CA GLY A 10 7.36 -15.78 -24.19
C GLY A 10 7.43 -14.44 -24.93
N LEU A 11 6.39 -13.60 -24.81
CA LEU A 11 6.37 -12.26 -25.40
C LEU A 11 7.30 -11.29 -24.67
N TRP A 12 7.44 -11.46 -23.35
CA TRP A 12 8.33 -10.67 -22.50
C TRP A 12 9.04 -11.56 -21.49
N ASP A 13 10.27 -11.22 -21.14
CA ASP A 13 10.95 -11.77 -19.98
C ASP A 13 10.72 -10.87 -18.74
N LEU A 14 11.21 -11.33 -17.58
CA LEU A 14 11.04 -10.59 -16.32
C LEU A 14 11.73 -9.22 -16.36
N ASP A 15 12.86 -9.10 -17.06
CA ASP A 15 13.62 -7.85 -17.15
C ASP A 15 12.93 -6.83 -18.05
N GLY A 16 12.30 -7.27 -19.15
CA GLY A 16 11.46 -6.45 -20.00
C GLY A 16 10.25 -5.91 -19.25
N VAL A 17 9.57 -6.74 -18.45
CA VAL A 17 8.43 -6.28 -17.63
C VAL A 17 8.87 -5.27 -16.55
N ARG A 18 10.05 -5.44 -15.96
CA ARG A 18 10.61 -4.46 -15.01
C ARG A 18 10.83 -3.09 -15.65
N GLN A 19 11.31 -3.05 -16.89
CA GLN A 19 11.53 -1.80 -17.62
C GLN A 19 10.24 -1.08 -18.03
N MET A 20 9.11 -1.80 -18.09
CA MET A 20 7.80 -1.22 -18.40
C MET A 20 7.20 -0.46 -17.22
N TRP A 21 7.67 -0.72 -16.00
CA TRP A 21 7.21 0.01 -14.83
C TRP A 21 7.62 1.49 -14.92
N ARG A 22 6.66 2.37 -14.71
CA ARG A 22 6.89 3.81 -14.63
C ARG A 22 6.19 4.36 -13.41
N GLU A 23 6.95 5.04 -12.57
CA GLU A 23 6.43 5.75 -11.42
C GLU A 23 5.52 6.90 -11.89
N GLN A 24 4.30 6.95 -11.36
CA GLN A 24 3.40 8.06 -11.63
C GLN A 24 3.67 9.24 -10.70
N ALA A 25 3.88 8.96 -9.42
CA ALA A 25 4.17 9.95 -8.40
C ALA A 25 4.83 9.30 -7.18
N THR A 26 5.79 10.01 -6.60
CA THR A 26 6.37 9.73 -5.29
C THR A 26 5.82 10.76 -4.29
N TYR A 27 5.47 10.33 -3.09
CA TYR A 27 5.03 11.23 -2.03
C TYR A 27 6.00 11.17 -0.86
N GLU A 28 6.52 12.33 -0.49
CA GLU A 28 7.44 12.47 0.63
C GLU A 28 6.69 12.74 1.94
N PRO A 29 7.20 12.25 3.09
CA PRO A 29 6.62 12.53 4.38
C PRO A 29 6.74 14.01 4.71
N ARG A 30 5.60 14.68 4.88
CA ARG A 30 5.51 16.11 5.23
C ARG A 30 5.14 16.36 6.69
N MET A 31 4.79 15.29 7.40
CA MET A 31 4.34 15.32 8.80
C MET A 31 5.52 15.00 9.72
N SER A 32 5.59 15.67 10.88
CA SER A 32 6.60 15.35 11.89
C SER A 32 6.38 13.95 12.49
N ALA A 33 7.43 13.37 13.06
CA ALA A 33 7.32 12.07 13.73
C ALA A 33 6.33 12.11 14.89
N ASP A 34 6.38 13.17 15.70
CA ASP A 34 5.52 13.34 16.88
C ASP A 34 4.03 13.45 16.50
N GLU A 35 3.73 14.22 15.45
CA GLU A 35 2.36 14.37 14.95
C GLU A 35 1.82 13.04 14.44
N ARG A 36 2.63 12.31 13.65
CA ARG A 36 2.29 10.97 13.15
C ARG A 36 2.00 10.00 14.28
N GLU A 37 2.84 10.00 15.32
CA GLU A 37 2.69 9.10 16.47
C GLU A 37 1.42 9.38 17.27
N SER A 38 1.13 10.66 17.52
CA SER A 38 -0.10 11.10 18.19
C SER A 38 -1.36 10.66 17.43
N LEU A 39 -1.38 10.86 16.10
CA LEU A 39 -2.50 10.46 15.25
C LEU A 39 -2.70 8.94 15.25
N ILE A 40 -1.62 8.17 15.13
CA ILE A 40 -1.68 6.71 15.19
C ILE A 40 -2.19 6.23 16.55
N ALA A 41 -1.73 6.82 17.65
CA ALA A 41 -2.19 6.45 18.99
C ALA A 41 -3.70 6.68 19.17
N ARG A 42 -4.22 7.82 18.71
CA ARG A 42 -5.66 8.11 18.76
C ARG A 42 -6.47 7.18 17.86
N TRP A 43 -5.97 6.86 16.67
CA TRP A 43 -6.62 5.90 15.78
C TRP A 43 -6.74 4.51 16.42
N ARG A 44 -5.67 4.02 17.06
CA ARG A 44 -5.70 2.73 17.77
C ARG A 44 -6.76 2.69 18.87
N GLN A 45 -6.88 3.77 19.65
CA GLN A 45 -7.93 3.88 20.67
C GLN A 45 -9.33 3.85 20.05
N ALA A 46 -9.53 4.49 18.89
CA ALA A 46 -10.81 4.47 18.19
C ALA A 46 -11.16 3.07 17.68
N VAL A 47 -10.19 2.37 17.08
CA VAL A 47 -10.36 0.98 16.63
C VAL A 47 -10.75 0.07 17.79
N GLU A 48 -10.08 0.18 18.93
CA GLU A 48 -10.40 -0.64 20.10
C GLU A 48 -11.84 -0.41 20.58
N ARG A 49 -12.29 0.85 20.64
CA ARG A 49 -13.67 1.18 21.02
C ARG A 49 -14.72 0.73 20.02
N SER A 50 -14.35 0.49 18.77
CA SER A 50 -15.26 -0.02 17.73
C SER A 50 -15.39 -1.55 17.71
N ARG A 51 -14.61 -2.27 18.52
CA ARG A 51 -14.69 -3.74 18.61
C ARG A 51 -15.88 -4.17 19.46
N GLY A 52 -16.30 -5.43 19.29
CA GLY A 52 -17.38 -6.04 20.09
C GLY A 52 -18.77 -5.46 19.82
N TRP A 53 -18.94 -4.67 18.75
CA TRP A 53 -20.21 -4.02 18.44
C TRP A 53 -21.33 -5.00 18.10
N SER A 54 -21.01 -6.16 17.53
CA SER A 54 -21.98 -7.20 17.16
C SER A 54 -22.15 -8.31 18.19
N ASP A 55 -21.37 -8.30 19.27
CA ASP A 55 -21.42 -9.34 20.31
C ASP A 55 -22.35 -8.95 21.48
N ALA A 56 -23.19 -7.93 21.27
CA ALA A 56 -24.18 -7.39 22.22
C ALA A 56 -25.61 -7.76 21.83
#